data_AF-A0A7C1SM09-F1
#
_entry.id   AF-A0A7C1SM09-F1
#
_cell.length_a   1.000
_cell.length_b   1.000
_cell.length_c   1.000
_cell.angle_alpha   90.00
_cell.angle_beta   90.00
_cell.angle_gamma   90.00
#
_symmetry.space_group_name_H-M   'P 1'
#
loop_
_entity.id
_entity.type
_entity.pdbx_description
1 polymer ?
#
loop_
_entity_poly.entity_id
_entity_poly.type
_entity_poly.pdbx_seq_one_letter_code
_entity_poly.pdbx_strand_id
1 'polypeptide(L)'
;MTRHFLFNTVILFLIPAVCPLWAENSYSAPDLSLFFDIHTVEENYEYRQRLKSLITAPKEEVLKAPSRIFTQGLTAQRVKFRVETRGNSFYLLFLNEKNRVFPIAGRGNYIIKRGLEMGEFKQIKIFYRNDPGSFIRIFPAGERSEMDVFLFGKSVYNKTILPLPLENFLTLSFSRVIALSGSVLKWPLLLMRGDRELDRRIEDIISLLRARLPFLEDTDDGAQDSEGSFVLIKNGVKQEDAVNGGFNCSGFTKWITDGFYYPLTGSYLDIERLKVKHLDFRGNRWSLPYEEERDPYFGLDWSRNLAVNLITAQSGAKEQQSPVDPESADLRRVDFFSYIEDVGYPVADLETLLFAAAFRNPGIVYLGSINSEYGKKPRLRQHFHIVVLLPYFTANGDFRIAVMERNSESSIASLIKRYPADFIHLVRLDARGVFQPPPEGVVE
;
A
#
# COMPACT_ATOMS: atom_id res chain seq x y z
N MET A 1 0.27 26.41 82.96
CA MET A 1 -0.90 25.58 83.35
C MET A 1 -1.84 25.48 82.17
N THR A 2 -2.49 24.32 82.03
CA THR A 2 -3.61 23.97 81.13
C THR A 2 -3.37 23.81 79.62
N ARG A 3 -3.21 22.52 79.26
CA ARG A 3 -3.58 21.75 78.05
C ARG A 3 -4.48 22.42 77.01
N HIS A 4 -4.21 22.15 75.73
CA HIS A 4 -5.10 21.34 74.87
C HIS A 4 -4.36 20.71 73.69
N PHE A 5 -4.59 19.40 73.51
CA PHE A 5 -4.22 18.55 72.40
C PHE A 5 -5.25 18.75 71.28
N LEU A 6 -4.82 18.92 70.02
CA LEU A 6 -5.66 18.64 68.86
C LEU A 6 -4.81 18.02 67.75
N PHE A 7 -5.24 16.82 67.35
CA PHE A 7 -4.77 16.02 66.23
C PHE A 7 -4.94 16.79 64.91
N ASN A 8 -3.88 16.89 64.11
CA ASN A 8 -4.00 17.25 62.69
C ASN A 8 -4.36 16.00 61.89
N THR A 9 -5.66 15.81 61.65
CA THR A 9 -6.18 14.89 60.65
C THR A 9 -6.07 15.55 59.28
N VAL A 10 -5.21 15.03 58.42
CA VAL A 10 -5.14 15.39 56.99
C VAL A 10 -6.40 14.84 56.33
N ILE A 11 -7.32 15.73 55.95
CA ILE A 11 -8.47 15.38 55.11
C ILE A 11 -7.97 15.26 53.67
N LEU A 12 -7.83 14.02 53.20
CA LEU A 12 -7.68 13.70 51.78
C LEU A 12 -9.02 14.00 51.08
N PHE A 13 -9.07 15.05 50.27
CA PHE A 13 -10.13 15.22 49.29
C PHE A 13 -9.92 14.23 48.15
N LEU A 14 -10.65 13.12 48.17
CA LEU A 14 -10.86 12.24 47.04
C LEU A 14 -11.76 12.97 46.03
N ILE A 15 -11.16 13.63 45.04
CA ILE A 15 -11.84 13.98 43.79
C ILE A 15 -11.86 12.69 42.96
N PRO A 16 -13.02 12.11 42.61
CA PRO A 16 -13.05 11.08 41.60
C PRO A 16 -12.73 11.76 40.27
N ALA A 17 -11.49 11.60 39.81
CA ALA A 17 -11.13 11.85 38.43
C ALA A 17 -11.92 10.86 37.58
N VAL A 18 -13.07 11.32 37.07
CA VAL A 18 -13.79 10.66 35.99
C VAL A 18 -12.91 10.87 34.75
N CYS A 19 -11.92 10.00 34.58
CA CYS A 19 -11.21 9.88 33.32
C CYS A 19 -12.24 9.46 32.26
N PRO A 20 -12.44 10.24 31.18
CA PRO A 20 -13.13 9.71 30.04
C PRO A 20 -12.26 8.59 29.48
N LEU A 21 -12.74 7.36 29.62
CA LEU A 21 -12.31 6.20 28.85
C LEU A 21 -12.53 6.54 27.37
N TRP A 22 -11.56 7.20 26.76
CA TRP A 22 -11.41 7.14 25.31
C TRP A 22 -11.02 5.70 25.03
N ALA A 23 -11.96 4.97 24.44
CA ALA A 23 -11.68 3.71 23.80
C ALA A 23 -10.67 3.98 22.68
N GLU A 24 -9.38 3.87 23.01
CA GLU A 24 -8.46 3.27 22.06
C GLU A 24 -9.12 1.94 21.69
N ASN A 25 -9.74 1.89 20.52
CA ASN A 25 -10.02 0.62 19.86
C ASN A 25 -8.65 -0.01 19.67
N SER A 26 -8.22 -0.76 20.69
CA SER A 26 -7.09 -1.66 20.68
C SER A 26 -7.44 -2.72 19.64
N TYR A 27 -7.14 -2.39 18.39
CA TYR A 27 -6.96 -3.35 17.33
C TYR A 27 -5.88 -4.30 17.85
N SER A 28 -6.32 -5.46 18.31
CA SER A 28 -5.45 -6.61 18.50
C SER A 28 -4.75 -6.80 17.16
N ALA A 29 -3.46 -6.48 17.09
CA ALA A 29 -2.67 -6.82 15.92
C ALA A 29 -2.89 -8.32 15.67
N PRO A 30 -3.24 -8.75 14.45
CA PRO A 30 -3.42 -10.16 14.17
C PRO A 30 -2.16 -10.90 14.57
N ASP A 31 -2.29 -12.12 15.10
CA ASP A 31 -1.15 -12.95 15.48
C ASP A 31 -0.26 -13.17 14.25
N LEU A 32 0.81 -12.39 14.20
CA LEU A 32 1.75 -12.34 13.09
C LEU A 32 2.41 -13.71 12.83
N SER A 33 2.42 -14.62 13.81
CA SER A 33 3.03 -15.95 13.65
C SER A 33 2.32 -16.84 12.61
N LEU A 34 1.03 -16.62 12.33
CA LEU A 34 0.28 -17.31 11.28
C LEU A 34 0.59 -16.80 9.86
N PHE A 35 1.24 -15.63 9.73
CA PHE A 35 1.56 -15.00 8.44
C PHE A 35 3.01 -15.24 8.01
N PHE A 36 3.85 -15.79 8.90
CA PHE A 36 5.27 -15.98 8.68
C PHE A 36 5.66 -17.43 8.70
N ASP A 37 5.60 -18.05 7.53
CA ASP A 37 6.48 -19.18 7.27
C ASP A 37 7.72 -18.67 6.50
N ILE A 38 8.82 -18.52 7.25
CA ILE A 38 10.16 -18.20 6.72
C ILE A 38 10.68 -19.29 5.77
N HIS A 39 10.05 -20.47 5.72
CA HIS A 39 10.28 -21.52 4.73
C HIS A 39 9.56 -21.29 3.40
N THR A 40 8.81 -20.19 3.23
CA THR A 40 7.97 -19.95 2.03
C THR A 40 8.69 -19.33 0.83
N VAL A 41 9.94 -18.90 0.96
CA VAL A 41 10.73 -18.44 -0.20
C VAL A 41 11.34 -19.67 -0.83
N GLU A 42 11.03 -19.92 -2.10
CA GLU A 42 11.65 -21.00 -2.88
C GLU A 42 13.17 -20.82 -2.87
N GLU A 43 13.89 -21.72 -2.21
CA GLU A 43 15.34 -21.63 -2.12
C GLU A 43 16.03 -22.28 -3.32
N ASN A 44 17.31 -21.97 -3.53
CA ASN A 44 18.20 -22.70 -4.44
C ASN A 44 19.56 -23.02 -3.80
N TYR A 45 19.62 -22.96 -2.47
CA TYR A 45 20.88 -23.10 -1.73
C TYR A 45 21.52 -24.48 -1.93
N GLU A 46 20.74 -25.55 -2.06
CA GLU A 46 21.29 -26.89 -2.29
C GLU A 46 22.11 -26.92 -3.58
N TYR A 47 21.58 -26.32 -4.65
CA TYR A 47 22.29 -26.29 -5.92
C TYR A 47 23.52 -25.39 -5.85
N ARG A 48 23.43 -24.24 -5.17
CA ARG A 48 24.58 -23.36 -4.91
C ARG A 48 25.68 -24.05 -4.10
N GLN A 49 25.32 -24.85 -3.09
CA GLN A 49 26.30 -25.65 -2.32
C GLN A 49 26.99 -26.71 -3.19
N ARG A 50 26.24 -27.41 -4.05
CA ARG A 50 26.82 -28.38 -5.00
C ARG A 50 27.75 -27.73 -6.02
N LEU A 51 27.42 -26.50 -6.45
CA LEU A 51 28.25 -25.72 -7.38
C LEU A 51 29.27 -24.82 -6.67
N LYS A 52 29.52 -25.00 -5.36
CA LYS A 52 30.43 -24.12 -4.60
C LYS A 52 31.81 -24.03 -5.25
N SER A 53 32.40 -25.17 -5.63
CA SER A 53 33.71 -25.22 -6.30
C SER A 53 33.72 -24.40 -7.59
N LEU A 54 32.67 -24.55 -8.41
CA LEU A 54 32.50 -23.79 -9.64
C LEU A 54 32.28 -22.29 -9.38
N ILE A 55 31.46 -21.92 -8.39
CA ILE A 55 31.20 -20.51 -8.05
C ILE A 55 32.51 -19.79 -7.71
N THR A 56 33.41 -20.47 -6.99
CA THR A 56 34.69 -19.93 -6.52
C THR A 56 35.86 -20.19 -7.47
N ALA A 57 35.65 -20.90 -8.58
CA ALA A 57 36.70 -21.22 -9.55
C ALA A 57 37.25 -19.96 -10.26
N PRO A 58 38.42 -20.06 -10.90
CA PRO A 58 38.94 -19.00 -11.78
C PRO A 58 37.94 -18.61 -12.88
N LYS A 59 37.96 -17.34 -13.30
CA LYS A 59 36.95 -16.80 -14.22
C LYS A 59 36.87 -17.59 -15.54
N GLU A 60 37.99 -18.08 -16.04
CA GLU A 60 38.09 -18.84 -17.29
C GLU A 60 37.30 -20.14 -17.25
N GLU A 61 37.24 -20.78 -16.08
CA GLU A 61 36.48 -22.00 -15.85
C GLU A 61 34.98 -21.67 -15.74
N VAL A 62 34.63 -20.66 -14.95
CA VAL A 62 33.23 -20.28 -14.74
C VAL A 62 32.56 -19.82 -16.03
N LEU A 63 33.26 -19.04 -16.86
CA LEU A 63 32.74 -18.55 -18.14
C LEU A 63 32.45 -19.68 -19.14
N LYS A 64 33.11 -20.84 -19.01
CA LYS A 64 32.88 -22.02 -19.85
C LYS A 64 31.82 -22.97 -19.29
N ALA A 65 31.27 -22.68 -18.11
CA ALA A 65 30.31 -23.56 -17.46
C ALA A 65 29.01 -23.69 -18.28
N PRO A 66 28.57 -24.91 -18.61
CA PRO A 66 27.34 -25.10 -19.37
C PRO A 66 26.10 -24.77 -18.52
N SER A 67 25.03 -24.33 -19.18
CA SER A 67 23.72 -24.23 -18.52
C SER A 67 23.24 -25.62 -18.11
N ARG A 68 22.69 -25.72 -16.90
CA ARG A 68 22.19 -26.97 -16.33
C ARG A 68 20.90 -26.72 -15.56
N ILE A 69 20.04 -27.73 -15.50
CA ILE A 69 18.85 -27.72 -14.65
C ILE A 69 19.05 -28.79 -13.59
N PHE A 70 18.74 -28.44 -12.35
CA PHE A 70 18.87 -29.31 -11.19
C PHE A 70 17.55 -29.36 -10.44
N THR A 71 17.14 -30.55 -10.00
CA THR A 71 15.97 -30.74 -9.14
C THR A 71 16.45 -30.88 -7.71
N GLN A 72 16.02 -29.98 -6.82
CA GLN A 72 16.37 -30.04 -5.41
C GLN A 72 15.76 -31.24 -4.72
N GLY A 73 16.53 -31.89 -3.85
CA GLY A 73 16.10 -33.09 -3.15
C GLY A 73 15.02 -32.81 -2.11
N LEU A 74 15.10 -31.66 -1.43
CA LEU A 74 14.19 -31.32 -0.34
C LEU A 74 12.81 -30.82 -0.79
N THR A 75 12.76 -30.07 -1.90
CA THR A 75 11.54 -29.37 -2.34
C THR A 75 11.01 -29.84 -3.69
N ALA A 76 11.74 -30.72 -4.40
CA ALA A 76 11.53 -31.05 -5.81
C ALA A 76 11.56 -29.83 -6.76
N GLN A 77 11.92 -28.64 -6.25
CA GLN A 77 12.00 -27.41 -7.03
C GLN A 77 13.11 -27.52 -8.07
N ARG A 78 12.78 -27.19 -9.32
CA ARG A 78 13.75 -27.14 -10.42
C ARG A 78 14.44 -25.78 -10.44
N VAL A 79 15.77 -25.81 -10.57
CA VAL A 79 16.62 -24.62 -10.60
C VAL A 79 17.50 -24.68 -11.84
N LYS A 80 17.44 -23.63 -12.66
CA LYS A 80 18.34 -23.45 -13.80
C LYS A 80 19.56 -22.65 -13.39
N PHE A 81 20.74 -23.23 -13.60
CA PHE A 81 22.01 -22.54 -13.57
C PHE A 81 22.42 -22.11 -14.98
N ARG A 82 22.90 -20.88 -15.12
CA ARG A 82 23.58 -20.41 -16.33
C ARG A 82 24.50 -19.23 -16.03
N VAL A 83 25.45 -19.01 -16.92
CA VAL A 83 26.37 -17.87 -16.88
C VAL A 83 26.04 -16.90 -18.00
N GLU A 84 26.01 -15.61 -17.70
CA GLU A 84 25.79 -14.54 -18.67
C GLU A 84 26.88 -13.49 -18.53
N THR A 85 27.33 -12.91 -19.66
CA THR A 85 28.31 -11.82 -19.69
C THR A 85 27.64 -10.53 -20.12
N ARG A 86 27.88 -9.43 -19.40
CA ARG A 86 27.33 -8.11 -19.75
C ARG A 86 28.23 -6.99 -19.22
N GLY A 87 28.67 -6.11 -20.12
CA GLY A 87 29.62 -5.04 -19.79
C GLY A 87 30.93 -5.62 -19.25
N ASN A 88 31.50 -5.01 -18.20
CA ASN A 88 32.74 -5.47 -17.55
C ASN A 88 32.48 -6.52 -16.43
N SER A 89 31.42 -7.33 -16.56
CA SER A 89 31.02 -8.30 -15.54
C SER A 89 30.39 -9.54 -16.13
N PHE A 90 30.45 -10.64 -15.39
CA PHE A 90 29.69 -11.85 -15.66
C PHE A 90 28.86 -12.24 -14.44
N TYR A 91 27.79 -12.99 -14.70
CA TYR A 91 26.71 -13.25 -13.78
C TYR A 91 26.45 -14.74 -13.72
N LEU A 92 26.43 -15.31 -12.52
CA LEU A 92 25.99 -16.67 -12.27
C LEU A 92 24.53 -16.59 -11.80
N LEU A 93 23.62 -17.09 -12.63
CA LEU A 93 22.18 -17.02 -12.38
C LEU A 93 21.69 -18.37 -11.86
N PHE A 94 21.05 -18.36 -10.71
CA PHE A 94 20.31 -19.50 -10.14
C PHE A 94 18.83 -19.12 -10.14
N LEU A 95 18.09 -19.69 -11.10
CA LEU A 95 16.71 -19.32 -11.38
C LEU A 95 15.78 -20.47 -11.00
N ASN A 96 14.84 -20.22 -10.10
CA ASN A 96 13.77 -21.15 -9.77
C ASN A 96 12.77 -21.24 -10.93
N GLU A 97 12.28 -22.45 -11.20
CA GLU A 97 11.17 -22.66 -12.12
C GLU A 97 9.86 -22.11 -11.55
N LYS A 98 9.16 -21.26 -12.29
CA LYS A 98 7.79 -20.82 -12.01
C LYS A 98 6.97 -21.01 -13.28
N ASN A 99 5.81 -21.67 -13.20
CA ASN A 99 4.94 -21.92 -14.36
C ASN A 99 5.69 -22.51 -15.57
N ARG A 100 6.59 -23.48 -15.34
CA ARG A 100 7.42 -24.14 -16.37
C ARG A 100 8.42 -23.24 -17.10
N VAL A 101 8.66 -22.02 -16.59
CA VAL A 101 9.69 -21.10 -17.10
C VAL A 101 10.66 -20.70 -15.99
N PHE A 102 11.82 -20.17 -16.36
CA PHE A 102 12.87 -19.72 -15.42
C PHE A 102 13.01 -18.19 -15.49
N PRO A 103 12.10 -17.42 -14.89
CA PRO A 103 12.14 -15.95 -14.96
C PRO A 103 13.39 -15.43 -14.22
N ILE A 104 13.93 -14.29 -14.62
CA ILE A 104 15.05 -13.66 -13.88
C ILE A 104 14.57 -13.03 -12.58
N ALA A 105 13.44 -12.31 -12.61
CA ALA A 105 12.81 -11.68 -11.45
C ALA A 105 11.78 -12.61 -10.77
N GLY A 106 12.20 -13.86 -10.51
CA GLY A 106 11.41 -14.84 -9.75
C GLY A 106 11.80 -14.83 -8.28
N ARG A 107 10.82 -15.04 -7.40
CA ARG A 107 11.05 -15.15 -5.95
C ARG A 107 12.06 -16.28 -5.66
N GLY A 108 13.02 -15.99 -4.79
CA GLY A 108 14.10 -16.89 -4.41
C GLY A 108 15.28 -16.94 -5.37
N ASN A 109 15.17 -16.32 -6.55
CA ASN A 109 16.26 -16.30 -7.51
C ASN A 109 17.49 -15.58 -6.95
N TYR A 110 18.65 -16.13 -7.29
CA TYR A 110 19.93 -15.74 -6.73
C TYR A 110 20.90 -15.45 -7.87
N ILE A 111 21.47 -14.24 -7.88
CA ILE A 111 22.39 -13.80 -8.93
C ILE A 111 23.70 -13.34 -8.29
N ILE A 112 24.80 -13.96 -8.69
CA ILE A 112 26.15 -13.58 -8.24
C ILE A 112 26.82 -12.81 -9.37
N LYS A 113 27.27 -11.59 -9.09
CA LYS A 113 28.01 -10.75 -10.03
C LYS A 113 29.51 -10.83 -9.74
N ARG A 114 30.31 -11.12 -10.77
CA ARG A 114 31.78 -11.12 -10.74
C ARG A 114 32.35 -10.15 -11.79
N GLY A 115 33.51 -9.57 -11.50
CA GLY A 115 34.25 -8.72 -12.44
C GLY A 115 34.90 -9.54 -13.55
N LEU A 116 34.89 -9.07 -14.80
CA LEU A 116 35.57 -9.76 -15.91
C LEU A 116 37.09 -9.60 -15.87
N GLU A 117 37.58 -8.53 -15.23
CA GLU A 117 39.00 -8.20 -15.18
C GLU A 117 39.76 -9.16 -14.26
N MET A 118 39.38 -9.27 -12.98
CA MET A 118 40.09 -10.10 -11.99
C MET A 118 39.25 -11.29 -11.49
N GLY A 119 37.98 -11.40 -11.89
CA GLY A 119 37.11 -12.47 -11.40
C GLY A 119 36.61 -12.24 -9.97
N GLU A 120 36.77 -11.05 -9.42
CA GLU A 120 36.40 -10.69 -8.05
C GLU A 120 34.87 -10.67 -7.85
N PHE A 121 34.41 -11.04 -6.65
CA PHE A 121 32.98 -10.94 -6.32
C PHE A 121 32.61 -9.47 -6.08
N LYS A 122 31.56 -9.01 -6.77
CA LYS A 122 31.11 -7.61 -6.70
C LYS A 122 29.80 -7.43 -5.96
N GLN A 123 28.88 -8.39 -6.12
CA GLN A 123 27.53 -8.27 -5.59
C GLN A 123 26.82 -9.62 -5.62
N ILE A 124 25.91 -9.80 -4.67
CA ILE A 124 24.85 -10.80 -4.72
C ILE A 124 23.52 -10.07 -4.84
N LYS A 125 22.65 -10.48 -5.76
CA LYS A 125 21.26 -10.01 -5.85
C LYS A 125 20.31 -11.17 -5.58
N ILE A 126 19.38 -11.00 -4.63
CA ILE A 126 18.36 -12.01 -4.30
C ILE A 126 16.98 -11.39 -4.47
N PHE A 127 16.15 -11.97 -5.32
CA PHE A 127 14.76 -11.56 -5.44
C PHE A 127 13.94 -12.24 -4.35
N TYR A 128 13.27 -11.48 -3.49
CA TYR A 128 12.45 -12.05 -2.41
C TYR A 128 10.94 -12.01 -2.71
N ARG A 129 10.56 -11.43 -3.85
CA ARG A 129 9.20 -11.46 -4.43
C ARG A 129 9.27 -11.71 -5.95
N ASN A 130 8.13 -12.02 -6.56
CA ASN A 130 8.00 -12.14 -8.02
C ASN A 130 7.82 -10.77 -8.69
N ASP A 131 8.74 -9.86 -8.41
CA ASP A 131 8.70 -8.48 -8.89
C ASP A 131 10.13 -7.99 -9.19
N PRO A 132 10.39 -7.39 -10.37
CA PRO A 132 11.72 -6.91 -10.73
C PRO A 132 12.26 -5.81 -9.81
N GLY A 133 11.38 -5.06 -9.13
CA GLY A 133 11.71 -4.01 -8.18
C GLY A 133 11.90 -4.49 -6.74
N SER A 134 11.69 -5.77 -6.45
CA SER A 134 11.69 -6.33 -5.09
C SER A 134 12.82 -7.33 -4.87
N PHE A 135 13.95 -6.83 -4.37
CA PHE A 135 15.18 -7.60 -4.21
C PHE A 135 16.07 -7.01 -3.14
N ILE A 136 17.01 -7.82 -2.66
CA ILE A 136 18.15 -7.33 -1.88
C ILE A 136 19.42 -7.36 -2.72
N ARG A 137 20.37 -6.49 -2.38
CA ARG A 137 21.74 -6.53 -2.89
C ARG A 137 22.70 -6.59 -1.73
N ILE A 138 23.65 -7.51 -1.79
CA ILE A 138 24.73 -7.64 -0.81
C ILE A 138 26.05 -7.31 -1.51
N PHE A 139 26.84 -6.45 -0.88
CA PHE A 139 28.11 -5.92 -1.38
C PHE A 139 29.25 -6.25 -0.40
N PRO A 140 30.49 -6.42 -0.89
CA PRO A 140 31.63 -6.62 0.00
C PRO A 140 31.95 -5.32 0.75
N ALA A 141 32.26 -5.43 2.04
CA ALA A 141 32.61 -4.30 2.92
C ALA A 141 33.71 -4.71 3.92
N GLY A 142 34.89 -5.07 3.39
CA GLY A 142 35.98 -5.65 4.18
C GLY A 142 35.62 -7.04 4.71
N GLU A 143 35.81 -7.27 6.01
CA GLU A 143 35.42 -8.51 6.70
C GLU A 143 33.90 -8.64 6.94
N ARG A 144 33.12 -7.69 6.42
CA ARG A 144 31.66 -7.62 6.52
C ARG A 144 31.05 -7.45 5.13
N SER A 145 29.73 -7.35 5.10
CA SER A 145 28.99 -7.00 3.89
C SER A 145 28.00 -5.88 4.17
N GLU A 146 27.68 -5.11 3.14
CA GLU A 146 26.59 -4.14 3.16
C GLU A 146 25.40 -4.68 2.37
N MET A 147 24.19 -4.43 2.86
CA MET A 147 22.95 -4.86 2.22
C MET A 147 22.01 -3.69 1.99
N ASP A 148 21.53 -3.58 0.74
CA ASP A 148 20.42 -2.71 0.35
C ASP A 148 19.18 -3.56 0.09
N VAL A 149 18.01 -3.02 0.44
CA VAL A 149 16.70 -3.66 0.23
C VAL A 149 15.82 -2.74 -0.61
N PHE A 150 15.34 -3.28 -1.73
CA PHE A 150 14.41 -2.63 -2.63
C PHE A 150 13.06 -3.33 -2.61
N LEU A 151 11.99 -2.55 -2.52
CA LEU A 151 10.60 -3.01 -2.51
C LEU A 151 9.80 -2.21 -3.55
N PHE A 152 9.34 -2.88 -4.61
CA PHE A 152 8.69 -2.26 -5.77
C PHE A 152 9.48 -1.06 -6.35
N GLY A 153 10.81 -1.21 -6.43
CA GLY A 153 11.71 -0.21 -7.00
C GLY A 153 12.19 0.87 -6.02
N LYS A 154 11.51 1.06 -4.89
CA LYS A 154 11.94 1.98 -3.82
C LYS A 154 12.96 1.31 -2.91
N SER A 155 14.06 2.01 -2.60
CA SER A 155 14.97 1.55 -1.54
C SER A 155 14.36 1.82 -0.17
N VAL A 156 14.16 0.76 0.63
CA VAL A 156 13.53 0.82 1.96
C VAL A 156 14.53 0.59 3.10
N TYR A 157 15.69 -0.03 2.81
CA TYR A 157 16.86 -0.05 3.69
C TYR A 157 18.12 0.14 2.83
N ASN A 158 19.06 0.95 3.30
CA ASN A 158 20.33 1.21 2.61
C ASN A 158 21.49 0.91 3.57
N LYS A 159 22.56 0.29 3.04
CA LYS A 159 23.82 0.05 3.76
C LYS A 159 23.65 -0.64 5.11
N THR A 160 22.75 -1.61 5.19
CA THR A 160 22.61 -2.44 6.39
C THR A 160 23.82 -3.35 6.51
N ILE A 161 24.53 -3.27 7.63
CA ILE A 161 25.72 -4.09 7.87
C ILE A 161 25.33 -5.52 8.20
N LEU A 162 25.91 -6.47 7.45
CA LEU A 162 25.86 -7.90 7.73
C LEU A 162 27.18 -8.36 8.37
N PRO A 163 27.15 -9.29 9.33
CA PRO A 163 28.30 -9.63 10.15
C PRO A 163 29.28 -10.62 9.48
N LEU A 164 29.13 -10.89 8.18
CA LEU A 164 29.94 -11.86 7.43
C LEU A 164 30.50 -11.22 6.15
N PRO A 165 31.65 -11.68 5.65
CA PRO A 165 32.15 -11.29 4.33
C PRO A 165 31.26 -11.84 3.21
N LEU A 166 31.35 -11.25 2.01
CA LEU A 166 30.45 -11.56 0.88
C LEU A 166 30.52 -13.02 0.46
N GLU A 167 31.71 -13.61 0.52
CA GLU A 167 32.02 -14.99 0.14
C GLU A 167 31.16 -15.99 0.92
N ASN A 168 30.86 -15.69 2.18
CA ASN A 168 30.03 -16.54 3.01
C ASN A 168 28.58 -16.58 2.51
N PHE A 169 28.10 -15.50 1.90
CA PHE A 169 26.73 -15.41 1.38
C PHE A 169 26.53 -16.22 0.10
N LEU A 170 27.59 -16.46 -0.69
CA LEU A 170 27.52 -17.12 -2.01
C LEU A 170 26.70 -18.42 -2.02
N THR A 171 26.75 -19.18 -0.92
CA THR A 171 26.00 -20.45 -0.78
C THR A 171 25.08 -20.48 0.45
N LEU A 172 25.00 -19.39 1.22
CA LEU A 172 24.15 -19.28 2.40
C LEU A 172 22.66 -19.27 2.00
N SER A 173 21.79 -19.94 2.75
CA SER A 173 20.34 -19.90 2.53
C SER A 173 19.78 -18.51 2.79
N PHE A 174 18.69 -18.14 2.12
CA PHE A 174 18.03 -16.87 2.35
C PHE A 174 17.43 -16.78 3.76
N SER A 175 16.96 -17.90 4.33
CA SER A 175 16.56 -17.97 5.75
C SER A 175 17.65 -17.52 6.73
N ARG A 176 18.92 -17.82 6.44
CA ARG A 176 20.05 -17.35 7.26
C ARG A 176 20.37 -15.88 6.99
N VAL A 177 20.21 -15.39 5.76
CA VAL A 177 20.32 -13.94 5.46
C VAL A 177 19.28 -13.15 6.28
N ILE A 178 18.04 -13.64 6.32
CA ILE A 178 16.95 -13.09 7.12
C ILE A 178 17.34 -13.05 8.60
N ALA A 179 17.80 -14.17 9.15
CA ALA A 179 18.20 -14.26 10.55
C ALA A 179 19.33 -13.28 10.92
N LEU A 180 20.34 -13.13 10.05
CA LEU A 180 21.49 -12.24 10.28
C LEU A 180 21.13 -10.75 10.21
N SER A 181 19.98 -10.40 9.64
CA SER A 181 19.53 -9.02 9.46
C SER A 181 18.24 -8.68 10.20
N GLY A 182 17.64 -9.65 10.89
CA GLY A 182 16.29 -9.54 11.48
C GLY A 182 16.17 -8.57 12.65
N SER A 183 17.28 -8.15 13.27
CA SER A 183 17.26 -7.10 14.30
C SER A 183 17.07 -5.69 13.72
N VAL A 184 17.34 -5.51 12.42
CA VAL A 184 17.27 -4.21 11.74
C VAL A 184 16.10 -4.18 10.75
N LEU A 185 15.92 -5.27 9.99
CA LEU A 185 14.93 -5.34 8.93
C LEU A 185 13.61 -5.89 9.42
N LYS A 186 12.52 -5.22 9.02
CA LYS A 186 11.14 -5.70 9.17
C LYS A 186 10.81 -6.79 8.14
N TRP A 187 11.48 -7.94 8.21
CA TRP A 187 11.19 -9.10 7.35
C TRP A 187 9.72 -9.52 7.33
N PRO A 188 8.98 -9.45 8.46
CA PRO A 188 7.54 -9.64 8.46
C PRO A 188 6.80 -8.83 7.39
N LEU A 189 7.06 -7.53 7.32
CA LEU A 189 6.46 -6.65 6.33
C LEU A 189 6.94 -7.01 4.92
N LEU A 190 8.25 -7.22 4.72
CA LEU A 190 8.84 -7.46 3.40
C LEU A 190 8.36 -8.77 2.75
N LEU A 191 8.08 -9.79 3.57
CA LEU A 191 7.70 -11.13 3.13
C LEU A 191 6.18 -11.39 3.19
N MET A 192 5.38 -10.40 3.57
CA MET A 192 3.92 -10.50 3.62
C MET A 192 3.32 -11.02 2.30
N ARG A 193 2.30 -11.88 2.43
CA ARG A 193 1.57 -12.50 1.31
C ARG A 193 0.06 -12.26 1.36
N GLY A 194 -0.40 -11.37 2.24
CA GLY A 194 -1.81 -11.03 2.41
C GLY A 194 -2.55 -11.92 3.41
N ASP A 195 -3.85 -11.73 3.47
CA ASP A 195 -4.82 -12.50 4.23
C ASP A 195 -5.85 -13.03 3.24
N ARG A 196 -5.91 -14.36 3.05
CA ARG A 196 -6.65 -14.92 1.92
C ARG A 196 -8.15 -14.62 1.98
N GLU A 197 -8.73 -14.51 3.17
CA GLU A 197 -10.15 -14.21 3.33
C GLU A 197 -10.43 -12.76 2.93
N LEU A 198 -9.66 -11.83 3.49
CA LEU A 198 -9.78 -10.40 3.18
C LEU A 198 -9.44 -10.10 1.72
N ASP A 199 -8.41 -10.72 1.18
CA ASP A 199 -7.99 -10.53 -0.20
C ASP A 199 -9.04 -11.05 -1.20
N ARG A 200 -9.64 -12.22 -0.93
CA ARG A 200 -10.73 -12.75 -1.77
C ARG A 200 -11.93 -11.81 -1.78
N ARG A 201 -12.23 -11.17 -0.65
CA ARG A 201 -13.29 -10.17 -0.56
C ARG A 201 -13.03 -8.97 -1.46
N ILE A 202 -11.79 -8.47 -1.48
CA ILE A 202 -11.40 -7.39 -2.39
C ILE A 202 -11.47 -7.86 -3.85
N GLU A 203 -11.05 -9.09 -4.17
CA GLU A 203 -11.21 -9.68 -5.51
C GLU A 203 -12.68 -9.75 -5.95
N ASP A 204 -13.59 -10.11 -5.04
CA ASP A 204 -15.04 -10.16 -5.31
C ASP A 204 -15.61 -8.75 -5.58
N ILE A 205 -15.22 -7.75 -4.77
CA ILE A 205 -15.59 -6.33 -4.98
C ILE A 205 -15.08 -5.85 -6.34
N ILE A 206 -13.81 -6.11 -6.68
CA ILE A 206 -13.21 -5.73 -7.96
C ILE A 206 -13.98 -6.37 -9.12
N SER A 207 -14.34 -7.65 -8.99
CA SER A 207 -15.09 -8.37 -10.02
C SER A 207 -16.47 -7.77 -10.24
N LEU A 208 -17.17 -7.40 -9.15
CA LEU A 208 -18.45 -6.71 -9.24
C LEU A 208 -18.31 -5.33 -9.89
N LEU A 209 -17.32 -4.53 -9.48
CA LEU A 209 -17.05 -3.22 -10.08
C LEU A 209 -16.78 -3.36 -11.58
N ARG A 210 -15.90 -4.27 -12.00
CA ARG A 210 -15.59 -4.53 -13.42
C ARG A 210 -16.81 -4.88 -14.26
N ALA A 211 -17.76 -5.63 -13.69
CA ALA A 211 -18.99 -5.97 -14.38
C ALA A 211 -19.91 -4.75 -14.58
N ARG A 212 -19.79 -3.73 -13.72
CA ARG A 212 -20.62 -2.51 -13.70
C ARG A 212 -20.03 -1.36 -14.51
N LEU A 213 -18.70 -1.21 -14.52
CA LEU A 213 -18.00 -0.11 -15.21
C LEU A 213 -18.50 0.18 -16.64
N PRO A 214 -18.78 -0.81 -17.51
CA PRO A 214 -19.23 -0.55 -18.88
C PRO A 214 -20.57 0.19 -19.01
N PHE A 215 -21.38 0.21 -17.95
CA PHE A 215 -22.71 0.83 -17.93
C PHE A 215 -22.73 2.20 -17.25
N LEU A 216 -21.58 2.66 -16.73
CA LEU A 216 -21.48 3.96 -16.08
C LEU A 216 -21.00 4.99 -17.11
N GLU A 217 -21.80 6.03 -17.33
CA GLU A 217 -21.37 7.15 -18.16
C GLU A 217 -20.41 8.07 -17.42
N ASP A 218 -19.64 8.80 -18.21
CA ASP A 218 -18.70 9.79 -17.73
C ASP A 218 -19.34 11.17 -17.91
N THR A 219 -19.51 11.92 -16.82
CA THR A 219 -20.18 13.22 -16.86
C THR A 219 -19.48 14.21 -15.94
N ASP A 220 -19.23 15.41 -16.45
CA ASP A 220 -18.67 16.48 -15.66
C ASP A 220 -19.63 16.85 -14.52
N ASP A 221 -19.08 16.93 -13.31
CA ASP A 221 -19.85 17.23 -12.08
C ASP A 221 -20.95 16.20 -11.72
N GLY A 222 -21.01 15.03 -12.35
CA GLY A 222 -22.07 14.05 -12.12
C GLY A 222 -21.90 13.20 -10.85
N ALA A 223 -23.01 12.95 -10.14
CA ALA A 223 -23.15 12.03 -9.02
C ALA A 223 -24.59 11.48 -8.90
N GLN A 224 -24.84 10.63 -7.89
CA GLN A 224 -26.20 10.26 -7.44
C GLN A 224 -26.52 10.95 -6.10
N ASP A 225 -27.77 11.39 -5.93
CA ASP A 225 -28.28 11.91 -4.65
C ASP A 225 -28.59 10.78 -3.64
N SER A 226 -29.22 11.12 -2.50
CA SER A 226 -29.55 10.14 -1.44
C SER A 226 -30.59 9.10 -1.85
N GLU A 227 -31.37 9.38 -2.90
CA GLU A 227 -32.43 8.52 -3.44
C GLU A 227 -31.95 7.72 -4.67
N GLY A 228 -30.73 8.00 -5.15
CA GLY A 228 -30.13 7.34 -6.31
C GLY A 228 -30.42 8.02 -7.64
N SER A 229 -31.01 9.22 -7.64
CA SER A 229 -31.21 9.99 -8.86
C SER A 229 -29.90 10.64 -9.32
N PHE A 230 -29.63 10.61 -10.62
CA PHE A 230 -28.45 11.27 -11.19
C PHE A 230 -28.61 12.79 -11.20
N VAL A 231 -27.69 13.47 -10.54
CA VAL A 231 -27.68 14.92 -10.35
C VAL A 231 -26.27 15.50 -10.53
N LEU A 232 -26.18 16.82 -10.66
CA LEU A 232 -24.93 17.56 -10.62
C LEU A 232 -24.54 17.88 -9.17
N ILE A 233 -23.30 17.63 -8.78
CA ILE A 233 -22.78 17.88 -7.41
C ILE A 233 -22.91 19.35 -7.02
N LYS A 234 -22.69 20.27 -7.97
CA LYS A 234 -22.70 21.70 -7.72
C LYS A 234 -24.03 22.21 -7.18
N ASN A 235 -25.15 21.75 -7.76
CA ASN A 235 -26.47 22.36 -7.53
C ASN A 235 -27.63 21.37 -7.33
N GLY A 236 -27.38 20.05 -7.40
CA GLY A 236 -28.41 19.02 -7.24
C GLY A 236 -29.41 18.92 -8.40
N VAL A 237 -29.18 19.63 -9.51
CA VAL A 237 -30.06 19.56 -10.69
C VAL A 237 -29.88 18.21 -11.37
N LYS A 238 -30.99 17.62 -11.84
CA LYS A 238 -30.95 16.35 -12.59
C LYS A 238 -30.07 16.45 -13.82
N GLN A 239 -29.37 15.36 -14.12
CA GLN A 239 -28.61 15.26 -15.36
C GLN A 239 -29.58 15.01 -16.53
N GLU A 240 -29.73 15.98 -17.44
CA GLU A 240 -30.57 15.85 -18.63
C GLU A 240 -29.78 15.33 -19.85
N ASP A 241 -28.45 15.52 -19.84
CA ASP A 241 -27.57 15.27 -21.00
C ASP A 241 -26.97 13.86 -21.05
N ALA A 242 -27.02 13.11 -19.94
CA ALA A 242 -26.48 11.76 -19.83
C ALA A 242 -27.61 10.73 -19.92
N VAL A 243 -27.60 9.90 -20.96
CA VAL A 243 -28.71 8.97 -21.26
C VAL A 243 -28.93 7.98 -20.12
N ASN A 244 -27.85 7.51 -19.51
CA ASN A 244 -27.88 6.59 -18.36
C ASN A 244 -27.47 7.25 -17.04
N GLY A 245 -27.22 8.56 -17.04
CA GLY A 245 -26.57 9.27 -15.94
C GLY A 245 -25.09 8.90 -15.81
N GLY A 246 -24.25 9.89 -15.46
CA GLY A 246 -22.81 9.68 -15.36
C GLY A 246 -22.17 10.28 -14.12
N PHE A 247 -20.89 9.97 -13.97
CA PHE A 247 -20.09 10.35 -12.81
C PHE A 247 -18.83 11.11 -13.22
N ASN A 248 -18.44 12.09 -12.41
CA ASN A 248 -17.06 12.55 -12.37
C ASN A 248 -16.25 11.70 -11.37
N CYS A 249 -15.00 12.05 -11.10
CA CYS A 249 -14.18 11.30 -10.15
C CYS A 249 -14.76 11.28 -8.72
N SER A 250 -15.26 12.42 -8.23
CA SER A 250 -15.88 12.55 -6.91
C SER A 250 -17.20 11.80 -6.80
N GLY A 251 -18.10 11.94 -7.78
CA GLY A 251 -19.36 11.22 -7.82
C GLY A 251 -19.16 9.71 -7.93
N PHE A 252 -18.17 9.26 -8.69
CA PHE A 252 -17.86 7.83 -8.77
C PHE A 252 -17.33 7.27 -7.45
N THR A 253 -16.45 8.01 -6.76
CA THR A 253 -15.99 7.59 -5.42
C THR A 253 -17.11 7.57 -4.38
N LYS A 254 -18.10 8.48 -4.51
CA LYS A 254 -19.34 8.42 -3.74
C LYS A 254 -20.13 7.16 -4.07
N TRP A 255 -20.37 6.84 -5.35
CA TRP A 255 -21.09 5.65 -5.77
C TRP A 255 -20.49 4.35 -5.22
N ILE A 256 -19.14 4.23 -5.21
CA ILE A 256 -18.46 3.10 -4.57
C ILE A 256 -18.69 3.12 -3.06
N THR A 257 -18.58 4.28 -2.39
CA THR A 257 -18.80 4.38 -0.95
C THR A 257 -20.23 4.04 -0.56
N ASP A 258 -21.20 4.49 -1.36
CA ASP A 258 -22.62 4.21 -1.23
C ASP A 258 -22.91 2.71 -1.26
N GLY A 259 -22.13 1.94 -2.02
CA GLY A 259 -22.25 0.49 -2.03
C GLY A 259 -21.92 -0.18 -0.70
N PHE A 260 -21.12 0.46 0.17
CA PHE A 260 -20.90 -0.02 1.54
C PHE A 260 -21.84 0.64 2.55
N TYR A 261 -22.28 1.87 2.26
CA TYR A 261 -23.12 2.66 3.14
C TYR A 261 -24.60 2.20 3.12
N TYR A 262 -25.15 1.97 1.93
CA TYR A 262 -26.56 1.60 1.75
C TYR A 262 -26.98 0.34 2.52
N PRO A 263 -26.18 -0.76 2.55
CA PRO A 263 -26.51 -1.92 3.38
C PRO A 263 -26.63 -1.63 4.88
N LEU A 264 -26.06 -0.52 5.37
CA LEU A 264 -26.09 -0.14 6.78
C LEU A 264 -27.25 0.80 7.10
N THR A 265 -27.67 1.63 6.14
CA THR A 265 -28.56 2.78 6.38
C THR A 265 -29.87 2.73 5.58
N GLY A 266 -29.94 1.95 4.51
CA GLY A 266 -31.08 1.89 3.58
C GLY A 266 -31.25 3.11 2.67
N SER A 267 -30.28 4.04 2.64
CA SER A 267 -30.26 5.24 1.79
C SER A 267 -28.83 5.53 1.33
N TYR A 268 -28.67 6.33 0.27
CA TYR A 268 -27.35 6.77 -0.19
C TYR A 268 -26.92 8.05 0.51
N LEU A 269 -25.64 8.38 0.45
CA LEU A 269 -25.08 9.57 1.06
C LEU A 269 -25.68 10.84 0.43
N ASP A 270 -25.99 11.81 1.27
CA ASP A 270 -26.40 13.15 0.85
C ASP A 270 -25.19 13.95 0.37
N ILE A 271 -25.28 14.52 -0.84
CA ILE A 271 -24.21 15.30 -1.46
C ILE A 271 -23.86 16.53 -0.63
N GLU A 272 -24.84 17.19 0.00
CA GLU A 272 -24.56 18.41 0.77
C GLU A 272 -23.73 18.11 2.02
N ARG A 273 -23.87 16.91 2.61
CA ARG A 273 -22.98 16.46 3.69
C ARG A 273 -21.55 16.25 3.21
N LEU A 274 -21.37 15.86 1.95
CA LEU A 274 -20.04 15.61 1.37
C LEU A 274 -19.31 16.90 0.98
N LYS A 275 -20.04 18.01 0.80
CA LYS A 275 -19.51 19.35 0.49
C LYS A 275 -19.05 20.14 1.72
N VAL A 276 -19.20 19.59 2.93
CA VAL A 276 -18.77 20.24 4.17
C VAL A 276 -17.25 20.41 4.18
N LYS A 277 -16.79 21.65 4.31
CA LYS A 277 -15.36 22.02 4.36
C LYS A 277 -14.82 21.93 5.78
N HIS A 278 -13.61 21.39 5.95
CA HIS A 278 -12.96 21.23 7.27
C HIS A 278 -11.93 22.32 7.57
N LEU A 279 -12.34 23.59 7.52
CA LEU A 279 -11.42 24.75 7.58
C LEU A 279 -10.53 24.80 8.84
N ASP A 280 -10.95 24.18 9.95
CA ASP A 280 -10.18 24.13 11.20
C ASP A 280 -9.12 23.03 11.23
N PHE A 281 -9.22 22.03 10.33
CA PHE A 281 -8.34 20.86 10.31
C PHE A 281 -7.28 20.93 9.22
N ARG A 282 -7.54 21.69 8.16
CA ARG A 282 -6.72 21.66 6.94
C ARG A 282 -6.51 23.04 6.34
N GLY A 283 -5.44 23.14 5.59
CA GLY A 283 -5.11 24.32 4.82
C GLY A 283 -4.21 25.31 5.55
N ASN A 284 -4.08 26.49 4.98
CA ASN A 284 -3.15 27.50 5.49
C ASN A 284 -3.59 28.91 5.11
N ARG A 285 -2.90 29.91 5.66
CA ARG A 285 -3.20 31.33 5.43
C ARG A 285 -3.18 31.74 3.95
N TRP A 286 -2.47 31.02 3.08
CA TRP A 286 -2.37 31.35 1.66
C TRP A 286 -3.51 30.77 0.82
N SER A 287 -4.07 29.62 1.21
CA SER A 287 -5.20 28.99 0.52
C SER A 287 -6.56 29.53 0.99
N LEU A 288 -6.68 29.94 2.25
CA LEU A 288 -7.93 30.41 2.86
C LEU A 288 -8.69 31.48 2.04
N PRO A 289 -8.04 32.50 1.42
CA PRO A 289 -8.75 33.50 0.62
C PRO A 289 -9.42 32.95 -0.65
N TYR A 290 -9.07 31.72 -1.07
CA TYR A 290 -9.52 31.10 -2.33
C TYR A 290 -10.50 29.94 -2.11
N GLU A 291 -10.94 29.70 -0.87
CA GLU A 291 -11.88 28.62 -0.54
C GLU A 291 -13.20 28.68 -1.32
N GLU A 292 -13.71 29.89 -1.58
CA GLU A 292 -14.98 30.08 -2.31
C GLU A 292 -14.79 30.05 -3.83
N GLU A 293 -13.69 30.60 -4.34
CA GLU A 293 -13.46 30.71 -5.79
C GLU A 293 -12.93 29.42 -6.39
N ARG A 294 -12.04 28.72 -5.67
CA ARG A 294 -11.23 27.62 -6.21
C ARG A 294 -11.40 26.29 -5.48
N ASP A 295 -11.88 26.33 -4.25
CA ASP A 295 -12.03 25.18 -3.36
C ASP A 295 -10.83 24.20 -3.43
N PRO A 296 -9.63 24.65 -3.02
CA PRO A 296 -8.39 23.90 -3.23
C PRO A 296 -8.36 22.54 -2.52
N TYR A 297 -9.24 22.32 -1.54
CA TYR A 297 -9.29 21.09 -0.76
C TYR A 297 -10.54 20.26 -1.02
N PHE A 298 -11.36 20.59 -2.04
CA PHE A 298 -12.58 19.86 -2.37
C PHE A 298 -12.38 18.33 -2.35
N GLY A 299 -11.38 17.82 -3.08
CA GLY A 299 -11.14 16.38 -3.13
C GLY A 299 -10.67 15.76 -1.81
N LEU A 300 -10.03 16.53 -0.92
CA LEU A 300 -9.64 16.09 0.42
C LEU A 300 -10.86 16.02 1.34
N ASP A 301 -11.61 17.11 1.42
CA ASP A 301 -12.81 17.21 2.26
C ASP A 301 -13.85 16.17 1.83
N TRP A 302 -14.08 16.02 0.52
CA TRP A 302 -14.99 15.01 -0.05
C TRP A 302 -14.61 13.59 0.37
N SER A 303 -13.33 13.22 0.23
CA SER A 303 -12.87 11.87 0.59
C SER A 303 -12.92 11.59 2.10
N ARG A 304 -12.61 12.59 2.94
CA ARG A 304 -12.79 12.49 4.40
C ARG A 304 -14.27 12.34 4.77
N ASN A 305 -15.15 13.14 4.18
CA ASN A 305 -16.59 13.08 4.44
C ASN A 305 -17.19 11.73 4.05
N LEU A 306 -16.79 11.15 2.92
CA LEU A 306 -17.19 9.80 2.52
C LEU A 306 -16.81 8.77 3.59
N ALA A 307 -15.55 8.78 4.05
CA ALA A 307 -15.07 7.82 5.03
C ALA A 307 -15.71 8.01 6.42
N VAL A 308 -15.83 9.26 6.88
CA VAL A 308 -16.44 9.58 8.18
C VAL A 308 -17.91 9.16 8.23
N ASN A 309 -18.69 9.44 7.19
CA ASN A 309 -20.09 9.03 7.16
C ASN A 309 -20.21 7.49 7.18
N LEU A 310 -19.32 6.78 6.49
CA LEU A 310 -19.29 5.32 6.55
C LEU A 310 -18.91 4.80 7.94
N ILE A 311 -17.90 5.38 8.59
CA ILE A 311 -17.49 5.02 9.97
C ILE A 311 -18.65 5.25 10.95
N THR A 312 -19.32 6.40 10.85
CA THR A 312 -20.48 6.73 11.67
C THR A 312 -21.58 5.70 11.49
N ALA A 313 -21.93 5.35 10.24
CA ALA A 313 -22.93 4.31 9.95
C ALA A 313 -22.54 2.93 10.50
N GLN A 314 -21.27 2.54 10.38
CA GLN A 314 -20.75 1.27 10.92
C GLN A 314 -20.81 1.20 12.45
N SER A 315 -20.58 2.33 13.13
CA SER A 315 -20.63 2.41 14.59
C SER A 315 -22.06 2.39 15.16
N GLY A 316 -23.07 2.69 14.34
CA GLY A 316 -24.45 2.91 14.79
C GLY A 316 -24.61 4.16 15.69
N ALA A 317 -23.56 4.98 15.85
CA ALA A 317 -23.61 6.18 16.65
C ALA A 317 -24.47 7.25 15.96
N LYS A 318 -25.22 8.00 16.77
CA LYS A 318 -25.86 9.23 16.28
C LYS A 318 -24.79 10.32 16.20
N GLU A 319 -24.66 10.92 15.03
CA GLU A 319 -23.63 11.93 14.68
C GLU A 319 -23.47 13.05 15.72
N GLN A 320 -24.58 13.48 16.33
CA GLN A 320 -24.61 14.55 17.35
C GLN A 320 -24.06 14.15 18.72
N GLN A 321 -23.88 12.85 18.98
CA GLN A 321 -23.44 12.35 20.29
C GLN A 321 -21.93 12.12 20.36
N SER A 322 -21.29 11.85 19.22
CA SER A 322 -19.84 11.64 19.11
C SER A 322 -19.37 12.03 17.70
N PRO A 323 -19.01 13.30 17.45
CA PRO A 323 -18.49 13.70 16.15
C PRO A 323 -17.18 12.96 15.88
N VAL A 324 -17.14 12.24 14.76
CA VAL A 324 -15.93 11.54 14.30
C VAL A 324 -14.98 12.59 13.74
N ASP A 325 -13.74 12.58 14.21
CA ASP A 325 -12.67 13.44 13.70
C ASP A 325 -12.50 13.24 12.18
N PRO A 326 -12.61 14.30 11.35
CA PRO A 326 -12.42 14.24 9.90
C PRO A 326 -11.11 13.59 9.46
N GLU A 327 -10.06 13.72 10.26
CA GLU A 327 -8.72 13.20 9.95
C GLU A 327 -8.52 11.75 10.42
N SER A 328 -9.48 11.20 11.17
CA SER A 328 -9.37 9.85 11.75
C SER A 328 -9.18 8.75 10.70
N ALA A 329 -9.68 8.96 9.49
CA ALA A 329 -9.54 8.02 8.38
C ALA A 329 -8.23 8.22 7.59
N ASP A 330 -7.49 9.32 7.78
CA ASP A 330 -6.28 9.62 7.03
C ASP A 330 -5.19 8.56 7.27
N LEU A 331 -4.54 8.12 6.19
CA LEU A 331 -3.37 7.28 6.28
C LEU A 331 -2.12 8.16 6.46
N ARG A 332 -1.77 8.47 7.73
CA ARG A 332 -0.62 9.33 8.06
C ARG A 332 0.67 8.59 8.39
N ARG A 333 0.56 7.33 8.85
CA ARG A 333 1.69 6.54 9.37
C ARG A 333 1.88 5.27 8.57
N VAL A 334 2.86 5.27 7.67
CA VAL A 334 3.27 4.10 6.89
C VAL A 334 4.78 3.90 7.01
N ASP A 335 5.20 2.66 7.19
CA ASP A 335 6.62 2.33 7.28
C ASP A 335 7.36 2.76 5.99
N PHE A 336 8.55 3.35 6.15
CA PHE A 336 9.42 3.90 5.09
C PHE A 336 8.98 5.24 4.48
N PHE A 337 7.88 5.82 4.94
CA PHE A 337 7.33 7.05 4.38
C PHE A 337 7.18 8.16 5.41
N SER A 338 7.38 9.39 4.94
CA SER A 338 7.03 10.61 5.67
C SER A 338 5.81 11.23 5.00
N TYR A 339 4.80 11.53 5.81
CA TYR A 339 3.56 12.15 5.36
C TYR A 339 3.71 13.68 5.37
N ILE A 340 3.16 14.35 4.36
CA ILE A 340 3.08 15.81 4.30
C ILE A 340 1.65 16.22 4.60
N GLU A 341 1.47 17.07 5.61
CA GLU A 341 0.15 17.53 6.06
C GLU A 341 -0.67 18.12 4.90
N ASP A 342 -1.93 17.69 4.81
CA ASP A 342 -2.90 18.05 3.74
C ASP A 342 -2.43 17.83 2.30
N VAL A 343 -1.35 17.09 2.08
CA VAL A 343 -0.77 16.85 0.74
C VAL A 343 -0.63 15.36 0.47
N GLY A 344 -0.18 14.60 1.47
CA GLY A 344 -0.02 13.15 1.37
C GLY A 344 1.38 12.70 0.95
N TYR A 345 1.43 11.66 0.11
CA TYR A 345 2.65 10.97 -0.30
C TYR A 345 2.94 11.16 -1.79
N PRO A 346 4.20 11.03 -2.25
CA PRO A 346 4.50 11.05 -3.68
C PRO A 346 3.77 9.94 -4.43
N VAL A 347 3.09 10.28 -5.54
CA VAL A 347 2.40 9.29 -6.40
C VAL A 347 3.38 8.25 -6.93
N ALA A 348 4.63 8.65 -7.21
CA ALA A 348 5.68 7.78 -7.72
C ALA A 348 6.00 6.56 -6.83
N ASP A 349 5.70 6.64 -5.53
CA ASP A 349 5.97 5.57 -4.57
C ASP A 349 4.71 4.76 -4.17
N LEU A 350 3.58 4.98 -4.85
CA LEU A 350 2.26 4.51 -4.41
C LEU A 350 2.17 2.99 -4.24
N GLU A 351 2.84 2.21 -5.10
CA GLU A 351 2.84 0.74 -4.99
C GLU A 351 3.51 0.26 -3.69
N THR A 352 4.72 0.76 -3.39
CA THR A 352 5.43 0.46 -2.15
C THR A 352 4.66 0.95 -0.92
N LEU A 353 4.05 2.14 -1.01
CA LEU A 353 3.25 2.74 0.05
C LEU A 353 2.05 1.87 0.42
N LEU A 354 1.23 1.48 -0.56
CA LEU A 354 0.03 0.67 -0.33
C LEU A 354 0.39 -0.74 0.14
N PHE A 355 1.49 -1.32 -0.35
CA PHE A 355 1.99 -2.59 0.17
C PHE A 355 2.35 -2.48 1.66
N ALA A 356 3.10 -1.45 2.06
CA ALA A 356 3.47 -1.25 3.45
C ALA A 356 2.25 -0.92 4.33
N ALA A 357 1.27 -0.20 3.80
CA ALA A 357 0.03 0.11 4.51
C ALA A 357 -0.82 -1.15 4.78
N ALA A 358 -0.88 -2.08 3.82
CA ALA A 358 -1.60 -3.35 3.95
C ALA A 358 -1.10 -4.23 5.10
N PHE A 359 0.15 -4.03 5.56
CA PHE A 359 0.70 -4.78 6.70
C PHE A 359 -0.03 -4.47 8.02
N ARG A 360 -0.48 -3.23 8.21
CA ARG A 360 -1.25 -2.83 9.41
C ARG A 360 -2.75 -2.73 9.15
N ASN A 361 -3.14 -2.64 7.88
CA ASN A 361 -4.52 -2.38 7.47
C ASN A 361 -4.92 -3.37 6.36
N PRO A 362 -4.93 -4.70 6.61
CA PRO A 362 -5.32 -5.67 5.60
C PRO A 362 -6.82 -5.51 5.25
N GLY A 363 -7.15 -5.69 3.97
CA GLY A 363 -8.54 -5.59 3.49
C GLY A 363 -9.12 -4.16 3.44
N ILE A 364 -8.30 -3.12 3.65
CA ILE A 364 -8.74 -1.73 3.56
C ILE A 364 -8.58 -1.21 2.12
N VAL A 365 -9.62 -0.51 1.66
CA VAL A 365 -9.62 0.26 0.40
C VAL A 365 -9.24 1.71 0.71
N TYR A 366 -8.66 2.42 -0.25
CA TYR A 366 -8.25 3.81 -0.05
C TYR A 366 -8.91 4.73 -1.08
N LEU A 367 -9.43 5.85 -0.63
CA LEU A 367 -9.76 6.99 -1.47
C LEU A 367 -8.51 7.85 -1.58
N GLY A 368 -8.00 8.02 -2.80
CA GLY A 368 -6.78 8.74 -3.09
C GLY A 368 -7.07 10.07 -3.77
N SER A 369 -6.83 11.18 -3.07
CA SER A 369 -7.01 12.52 -3.60
C SER A 369 -5.69 13.08 -4.13
N ILE A 370 -5.58 13.23 -5.46
CA ILE A 370 -4.39 13.74 -6.14
C ILE A 370 -4.23 15.24 -5.90
N ASN A 371 -3.04 15.62 -5.44
CA ASN A 371 -2.66 16.97 -5.05
C ASN A 371 -1.51 17.48 -5.94
N SER A 372 -1.74 18.59 -6.65
CA SER A 372 -0.72 19.26 -7.49
C SER A 372 -0.82 20.77 -7.42
N GLU A 373 0.26 21.45 -7.83
CA GLU A 373 0.30 22.91 -7.95
C GLU A 373 -0.39 23.41 -9.22
N TYR A 374 -1.48 24.15 -9.05
CA TYR A 374 -2.35 24.58 -10.14
C TYR A 374 -2.59 26.10 -10.16
N GLY A 375 -2.91 26.63 -11.33
CA GLY A 375 -3.15 28.05 -11.58
C GLY A 375 -1.88 28.85 -11.87
N LYS A 376 -2.03 30.17 -12.12
CA LYS A 376 -0.92 31.05 -12.49
C LYS A 376 -0.56 32.09 -11.43
N LYS A 377 -1.52 32.63 -10.64
CA LYS A 377 -1.27 33.64 -9.59
C LYS A 377 -2.38 33.68 -8.51
N PRO A 378 -2.11 33.33 -7.25
CA PRO A 378 -1.01 32.48 -6.80
C PRO A 378 -1.19 31.05 -7.33
N ARG A 379 -0.07 30.34 -7.51
CA ARG A 379 -0.13 28.89 -7.66
C ARG A 379 -0.51 28.32 -6.30
N LEU A 380 -1.56 27.50 -6.27
CA LEU A 380 -2.01 26.82 -5.05
C LEU A 380 -1.92 25.33 -5.28
N ARG A 381 -1.59 24.58 -4.23
CA ARG A 381 -1.82 23.13 -4.23
C ARG A 381 -3.32 22.88 -4.15
N GLN A 382 -3.81 22.00 -5.02
CA GLN A 382 -5.23 21.67 -5.12
C GLN A 382 -5.44 20.17 -5.21
N HIS A 383 -6.50 19.69 -4.57
CA HIS A 383 -7.03 18.33 -4.64
C HIS A 383 -8.06 18.23 -5.76
N PHE A 384 -7.60 17.86 -6.96
CA PHE A 384 -8.39 18.02 -8.19
C PHE A 384 -8.92 16.72 -8.79
N HIS A 385 -8.46 15.56 -8.30
CA HIS A 385 -8.87 14.25 -8.83
C HIS A 385 -8.87 13.20 -7.74
N ILE A 386 -9.90 12.34 -7.70
CA ILE A 386 -10.02 11.28 -6.70
C ILE A 386 -10.00 9.91 -7.40
N VAL A 387 -9.25 8.98 -6.83
CA VAL A 387 -9.14 7.59 -7.29
C VAL A 387 -9.54 6.63 -6.18
N VAL A 388 -10.04 5.44 -6.51
CA VAL A 388 -10.25 4.36 -5.54
C VAL A 388 -9.18 3.29 -5.74
N LEU A 389 -8.47 2.97 -4.67
CA LEU A 389 -7.33 2.06 -4.66
C LEU A 389 -7.68 0.83 -3.85
N LEU A 390 -7.73 -0.32 -4.51
CA LEU A 390 -8.07 -1.61 -3.90
C LEU A 390 -6.81 -2.49 -3.87
N PRO A 391 -5.95 -2.37 -2.85
CA PRO A 391 -4.79 -3.25 -2.68
C PRO A 391 -5.23 -4.64 -2.23
N TYR A 392 -4.67 -5.69 -2.84
CA TYR A 392 -4.94 -7.07 -2.48
C TYR A 392 -3.77 -7.99 -2.86
N PHE A 393 -3.74 -9.17 -2.27
CA PHE A 393 -2.85 -10.25 -2.68
C PHE A 393 -3.61 -11.32 -3.43
N THR A 394 -3.09 -11.69 -4.60
CA THR A 394 -3.59 -12.85 -5.35
C THR A 394 -3.43 -14.14 -4.55
N ALA A 395 -4.09 -15.22 -4.97
CA ALA A 395 -3.91 -16.56 -4.36
C ALA A 395 -2.44 -17.03 -4.33
N ASN A 396 -1.59 -16.53 -5.23
CA ASN A 396 -0.15 -16.82 -5.25
C ASN A 396 0.67 -15.92 -4.30
N GLY A 397 0.05 -15.00 -3.57
CA GLY A 397 0.70 -14.03 -2.69
C GLY A 397 1.42 -12.89 -3.43
N ASP A 398 1.16 -12.73 -4.74
CA ASP A 398 1.63 -11.56 -5.50
C ASP A 398 0.71 -10.37 -5.19
N PHE A 399 1.30 -9.24 -4.81
CA PHE A 399 0.58 -8.01 -4.47
C PHE A 399 0.09 -7.29 -5.72
N ARG A 400 -1.13 -6.78 -5.69
CA ARG A 400 -1.80 -6.08 -6.78
C ARG A 400 -2.61 -4.92 -6.23
N ILE A 401 -2.86 -3.93 -7.08
CA ILE A 401 -3.74 -2.81 -6.77
C ILE A 401 -4.65 -2.62 -7.99
N ALA A 402 -5.96 -2.76 -7.79
CA ALA A 402 -6.92 -2.26 -8.77
C ALA A 402 -7.11 -0.75 -8.54
N VAL A 403 -7.09 0.02 -9.63
CA VAL A 403 -7.22 1.48 -9.60
C VAL A 403 -8.48 1.84 -10.36
N MET A 404 -9.50 2.29 -9.65
CA MET A 404 -10.78 2.67 -10.24
C MET A 404 -10.89 4.20 -10.29
N GLU A 405 -11.19 4.73 -11.47
CA GLU A 405 -11.27 6.17 -11.72
C GLU A 405 -12.41 6.47 -12.70
N ARG A 406 -13.38 7.29 -12.27
CA ARG A 406 -14.57 7.62 -13.06
C ARG A 406 -15.24 6.31 -13.52
N ASN A 407 -15.52 6.12 -14.80
CA ASN A 407 -16.10 4.87 -15.32
C ASN A 407 -15.09 3.84 -15.82
N SER A 408 -13.84 3.86 -15.34
CA SER A 408 -12.79 2.97 -15.86
C SER A 408 -11.89 2.37 -14.77
N GLU A 409 -11.32 1.21 -15.08
CA GLU A 409 -10.18 0.65 -14.34
C GLU A 409 -8.89 1.05 -15.07
N SER A 410 -7.97 1.69 -14.35
CA SER A 410 -6.67 2.08 -14.86
C SER A 410 -5.55 1.22 -14.24
N SER A 411 -4.34 1.76 -14.09
CA SER A 411 -3.24 1.08 -13.41
C SER A 411 -2.38 2.08 -12.64
N ILE A 412 -1.66 1.58 -11.64
CA ILE A 412 -0.66 2.37 -10.92
C ILE A 412 0.38 2.95 -11.87
N ALA A 413 0.84 2.18 -12.86
CA ALA A 413 1.78 2.66 -13.87
C ALA A 413 1.20 3.84 -14.69
N SER A 414 -0.09 3.79 -15.05
CA SER A 414 -0.77 4.91 -15.73
C SER A 414 -0.88 6.14 -14.82
N LEU A 415 -1.23 5.93 -13.54
CA LEU A 415 -1.35 7.02 -12.56
C LEU A 415 -0.01 7.73 -12.33
N ILE A 416 1.07 6.97 -12.11
CA ILE A 416 2.44 7.49 -11.98
C ILE A 416 2.87 8.25 -13.24
N LYS A 417 2.53 7.73 -14.43
CA LYS A 417 2.87 8.40 -15.69
C LYS A 417 2.14 9.74 -15.87
N ARG A 418 0.88 9.84 -15.44
CA ARG A 418 0.09 11.08 -15.53
C ARG A 418 0.49 12.11 -14.47
N TYR A 419 0.87 11.64 -13.28
CA TYR A 419 1.11 12.47 -12.10
C TYR A 419 2.50 12.21 -11.46
N PRO A 420 3.62 12.27 -12.22
CA PRO A 420 4.91 11.76 -11.76
C PRO A 420 5.57 12.59 -10.65
N ALA A 421 5.23 13.87 -10.53
CA ALA A 421 5.76 14.80 -9.53
C ALA A 421 4.71 15.24 -8.49
N ASP A 422 3.51 14.68 -8.59
CA ASP A 422 2.38 15.05 -7.74
C ASP A 422 2.30 14.15 -6.51
N PHE A 423 1.40 14.54 -5.62
CA PHE A 423 1.17 13.87 -4.35
C PHE A 423 -0.24 13.28 -4.31
N ILE A 424 -0.46 12.35 -3.40
CA ILE A 424 -1.74 11.72 -3.17
C ILE A 424 -2.00 11.61 -1.67
N HIS A 425 -3.10 12.19 -1.24
CA HIS A 425 -3.62 12.03 0.10
C HIS A 425 -4.52 10.79 0.15
N LEU A 426 -4.26 9.88 1.08
CA LEU A 426 -4.98 8.62 1.20
C LEU A 426 -5.90 8.64 2.42
N VAL A 427 -7.20 8.45 2.18
CA VAL A 427 -8.22 8.24 3.21
C VAL A 427 -8.62 6.78 3.22
N ARG A 428 -8.62 6.15 4.39
CA ARG A 428 -9.02 4.75 4.58
C ARG A 428 -10.54 4.62 4.45
N LEU A 429 -10.98 3.69 3.61
CA LEU A 429 -12.36 3.27 3.47
C LEU A 429 -12.48 1.81 3.91
N ASP A 430 -13.22 1.56 4.99
CA ASP A 430 -13.36 0.21 5.53
C ASP A 430 -14.29 -0.65 4.67
N ALA A 431 -13.67 -1.36 3.72
CA ALA A 431 -14.33 -2.25 2.79
C ALA A 431 -14.52 -3.67 3.33
N ARG A 432 -14.70 -3.87 4.65
CA ARG A 432 -15.01 -5.18 5.25
C ARG A 432 -16.51 -5.43 5.45
N GLY A 433 -17.34 -4.40 5.33
CA GLY A 433 -18.81 -4.49 5.33
C GLY A 433 -19.40 -4.92 3.98
N VAL A 434 -20.64 -5.41 3.96
CA VAL A 434 -21.35 -5.85 2.72
C VAL A 434 -21.25 -4.77 1.64
N PHE A 435 -20.99 -5.18 0.40
CA PHE A 435 -20.92 -4.28 -0.75
C PHE A 435 -22.08 -4.55 -1.72
N GLN A 436 -22.97 -3.57 -1.86
CA GLN A 436 -24.12 -3.57 -2.76
C GLN A 436 -24.19 -2.17 -3.41
N PRO A 437 -23.46 -1.93 -4.50
CA PRO A 437 -23.45 -0.62 -5.15
C PRO A 437 -24.85 -0.26 -5.65
N PRO A 438 -25.18 1.04 -5.73
CA PRO A 438 -26.45 1.51 -6.27
C PRO A 438 -26.74 0.89 -7.63
N PRO A 439 -28.00 0.58 -7.95
CA PRO A 439 -28.34 0.08 -9.28
C PRO A 439 -27.93 1.12 -10.32
N GLU A 440 -27.41 0.63 -11.44
CA GLU A 440 -27.36 1.42 -12.68
C GLU A 440 -28.79 1.84 -12.98
N GLY A 441 -29.03 3.11 -13.28
CA GLY A 441 -30.36 3.55 -13.66
C GLY A 441 -30.80 2.80 -14.92
N VAL A 442 -31.56 1.71 -14.74
CA VAL A 442 -32.32 1.12 -15.83
C VAL A 442 -33.61 1.90 -15.85
N VAL A 443 -33.70 2.88 -16.75
CA VAL A 443 -34.99 3.30 -17.26
C VAL A 443 -35.44 2.21 -18.22
N GLU A 444 -36.09 1.20 -17.65
CA GLU A 444 -37.36 0.60 -18.12
C GLU A 444 -37.87 -0.45 -17.11
#